data_AF-A0A3M7TNL8-F1
#
_entry.id   AF-A0A3M7TNL8-F1
#
_cell.length_a   1.000
_cell.length_b   1.000
_cell.length_c   1.000
_cell.angle_alpha   90.00
_cell.angle_beta   90.00
_cell.angle_gamma   90.00
#
_symmetry.space_group_name_H-M   'P 1'
#
loop_
_entity.id
_entity.type
_entity.pdbx_description
1 polymer ?
#
loop_
_entity_poly.entity_id
_entity_poly.type
_entity_poly.pdbx_seq_one_letter_code
_entity_poly.pdbx_strand_id
1 'polypeptide(L)' 'MEPRITLALLSFAFLVLGGLQFFWLNKQYQNMDTDNETQHKLARKSVNRIKIGIASIGFGTLFAAMAILL' A
#
# COMPACT_ATOMS: atom_id res chain seq x y z
N MET A 1 -2.70 13.98 23.96
CA MET A 1 -2.46 14.03 22.50
C MET A 1 -3.78 14.34 21.83
N GLU A 2 -3.79 15.28 20.87
CA GLU A 2 -5.02 15.61 20.13
C GLU A 2 -5.39 14.45 19.18
N PRO A 3 -6.65 14.01 19.16
CA PRO A 3 -7.09 12.89 18.34
C PRO A 3 -6.89 13.14 16.84
N ARG A 4 -6.96 14.41 16.40
CA ARG A 4 -6.66 14.84 15.02
C ARG A 4 -5.23 14.52 14.62
N ILE A 5 -4.26 14.82 15.49
CA ILE A 5 -2.83 14.57 15.25
C ILE A 5 -2.56 13.07 15.20
N THR A 6 -3.17 12.28 16.10
CA THR A 6 -3.03 10.83 16.10
C THR A 6 -3.59 10.18 14.82
N LEU A 7 -4.75 10.65 14.34
CA LEU A 7 -5.35 10.17 13.08
C LEU A 7 -4.53 10.58 11.85
N ALA A 8 -3.98 11.79 11.83
CA ALA A 8 -3.08 12.24 10.76
C ALA A 8 -1.80 11.42 10.69
N LEU A 9 -1.20 11.10 11.85
CA LEU A 9 -0.02 10.22 11.92
C LEU A 9 -0.33 8.79 11.46
N LEU A 10 -1.48 8.23 11.88
CA LEU A 10 -1.93 6.92 11.41
C LEU A 10 -2.16 6.93 9.90
N SER A 11 -2.83 7.95 9.38
CA SER A 11 -3.04 8.13 7.95
C SER A 11 -1.73 8.14 7.16
N PHE A 12 -0.78 8.95 7.62
CA PHE A 12 0.55 9.04 7.01
C PHE A 12 1.27 7.68 7.03
N ALA A 13 1.25 6.97 8.17
CA ALA A 13 1.86 5.66 8.29
C ALA A 13 1.27 4.63 7.30
N PHE A 14 -0.07 4.60 7.16
CA PHE A 14 -0.75 3.69 6.23
C PHE A 14 -0.49 4.04 4.76
N LEU A 15 -0.39 5.33 4.41
CA LEU A 15 -0.02 5.78 3.07
C LEU A 15 1.42 5.40 2.72
N VAL A 16 2.36 5.59 3.65
CA VAL A 16 3.77 5.20 3.46
C VAL A 16 3.91 3.69 3.30
N LEU A 17 3.24 2.89 4.14
CA LEU A 17 3.25 1.42 4.02
C LEU A 17 2.67 0.94 2.68
N GLY A 18 1.56 1.54 2.25
CA GLY A 18 0.94 1.22 0.96
C GLY A 18 1.84 1.60 -0.23
N GLY A 19 2.45 2.79 -0.19
CA GLY A 19 3.40 3.26 -1.20
C GLY A 19 4.66 2.40 -1.27
N LEU A 20 5.21 1.99 -0.12
CA LEU A 20 6.38 1.11 -0.04
C LEU A 20 6.07 -0.27 -0.63
N GLN A 21 4.91 -0.84 -0.32
CA GLN A 21 4.46 -2.10 -0.89
C GLN A 21 4.30 -2.01 -2.41
N PHE A 22 3.73 -0.92 -2.92
CA PHE A 22 3.60 -0.69 -4.36
C PHE A 22 4.97 -0.58 -5.05
N PHE A 23 5.89 0.19 -4.48
CA PHE A 23 7.25 0.33 -5.02
C PHE A 23 8.00 -1.00 -5.06
N TRP A 24 7.92 -1.79 -3.98
CA TRP A 24 8.56 -3.09 -3.89
C TRP A 24 7.99 -4.06 -4.93
N LEU A 25 6.67 -4.03 -5.13
CA LEU A 25 5.99 -4.83 -6.12
C LEU A 25 6.40 -4.44 -7.55
N ASN A 26 6.41 -3.14 -7.85
CA ASN A 26 6.83 -2.62 -9.15
C ASN A 26 8.27 -3.03 -9.48
N LYS A 27 9.17 -2.96 -8.49
CA LYS A 27 10.56 -3.42 -8.63
C LYS A 27 10.64 -4.94 -8.88
N GLN A 28 9.79 -5.75 -8.24
CA GLN A 28 9.73 -7.18 -8.53
C GLN A 28 9.27 -7.45 -9.96
N TYR A 29 8.26 -6.72 -10.45
CA TYR A 29 7.77 -6.86 -11.83
C TYR A 29 8.83 -6.48 -12.88
N GLN A 30 9.54 -5.37 -12.69
CA GLN A 30 10.59 -4.93 -13.62
C GLN A 30 11.78 -5.90 -13.71
N ASN A 31 12.12 -6.57 -12.61
CA ASN A 31 13.19 -7.57 -12.59
C ASN A 31 12.79 -8.92 -13.23
N MET A 32 11.54 -9.06 -13.69
CA MET A 32 10.97 -10.33 -14.20
C MET A 32 10.70 -10.33 -15.71
N ASP A 33 10.93 -9.21 -16.42
CA ASP A 33 10.85 -9.16 -17.89
C ASP A 33 11.85 -10.12 -18.58
N THR A 34 12.73 -10.77 -17.82
CA THR A 34 13.73 -11.72 -18.33
C THR A 34 13.30 -13.20 -18.32
N ASP A 35 12.20 -13.61 -17.67
CA ASP A 35 11.84 -15.04 -17.53
C ASP A 35 10.31 -15.30 -17.62
N ASN A 36 9.84 -15.77 -18.77
CA ASN A 36 8.41 -15.99 -19.08
C ASN A 36 7.69 -16.99 -18.15
N GLU A 37 8.41 -17.91 -17.51
CA GLU A 37 7.81 -18.99 -16.70
C GLU A 37 7.47 -18.56 -15.26
N THR A 38 8.10 -17.50 -14.74
CA THR A 38 7.86 -17.02 -13.36
C THR A 38 6.65 -16.09 -13.23
N GLN A 39 6.13 -15.57 -14.34
CA GLN A 39 5.03 -14.59 -14.35
C GLN A 39 3.72 -15.13 -13.75
N HIS A 40 3.39 -16.41 -13.96
CA HIS A 40 2.11 -16.98 -13.50
C HIS A 40 2.04 -17.25 -11.99
N LYS A 41 3.14 -17.71 -11.37
CA LYS A 41 3.17 -17.98 -9.91
C LYS A 41 3.22 -16.69 -9.10
N LEU A 42 3.84 -15.65 -9.63
CA LEU A 42 3.89 -14.34 -8.99
C LEU A 42 2.61 -13.53 -9.13
N ALA A 43 1.85 -13.68 -10.22
CA ALA A 43 0.57 -13.00 -10.39
C ALA A 43 -0.41 -13.22 -9.21
N ARG A 44 -0.49 -14.44 -8.65
CA ARG A 44 -1.34 -14.67 -7.46
C ARG A 44 -0.80 -14.03 -6.19
N LYS A 45 0.51 -14.08 -5.96
CA LYS A 45 1.15 -13.52 -4.75
C LYS A 45 1.24 -11.98 -4.83
N SER A 46 1.38 -11.43 -6.03
CA SER A 46 1.40 -10.00 -6.28
C SER A 46 0.00 -9.41 -6.11
N VAL A 47 -1.05 -10.08 -6.61
CA VAL A 47 -2.44 -9.65 -6.43
C VAL A 47 -2.80 -9.52 -4.95
N ASN A 48 -2.36 -10.46 -4.10
CA ASN A 48 -2.64 -10.36 -2.66
C ASN A 48 -1.90 -9.18 -2.01
N ARG A 49 -0.65 -8.89 -2.42
CA ARG A 49 0.09 -7.71 -1.95
C ARG A 49 -0.46 -6.39 -2.51
N ILE A 50 -0.94 -6.36 -3.76
CA ILE A 50 -1.63 -5.21 -4.34
C ILE A 50 -2.92 -4.94 -3.56
N LYS A 51 -3.72 -5.96 -3.27
CA LYS A 51 -4.94 -5.82 -2.45
C LYS A 51 -4.64 -5.24 -1.08
N ILE A 52 -3.57 -5.71 -0.42
CA ILE A 52 -3.13 -5.17 0.88
C ILE A 52 -2.64 -3.72 0.72
N GLY A 53 -1.88 -3.40 -0.32
CA GLY A 53 -1.39 -2.05 -0.59
C GLY A 53 -2.54 -1.05 -0.85
N ILE A 54 -3.51 -1.44 -1.67
CA ILE A 54 -4.73 -0.64 -1.93
C ILE A 54 -5.55 -0.49 -0.65
N ALA A 55 -5.72 -1.56 0.12
CA ALA A 55 -6.41 -1.49 1.42
C ALA A 55 -5.69 -0.54 2.38
N SER A 56 -4.35 -0.60 2.47
CA SER A 56 -3.54 0.29 3.29
C SER A 56 -3.71 1.75 2.86
N ILE A 57 -3.67 2.04 1.56
CA ILE A 57 -3.92 3.39 1.03
C ILE A 57 -5.34 3.84 1.39
N GLY A 58 -6.34 2.97 1.23
CA GLY A 58 -7.74 3.25 1.57
C GLY A 58 -7.97 3.51 3.06
N PHE A 59 -7.31 2.76 3.94
CA PHE A 59 -7.33 3.04 5.38
C PHE A 59 -6.64 4.37 5.68
N GLY A 60 -5.51 4.65 5.03
CA GLY A 60 -4.80 5.93 5.17
C GLY A 60 -5.66 7.13 4.78
N THR A 61 -6.36 7.08 3.64
CA THR A 61 -7.25 8.16 3.21
C THR A 61 -8.47 8.32 4.12
N LEU A 62 -9.06 7.22 4.63
CA LEU A 62 -10.14 7.27 5.61
C LEU A 62 -9.71 7.94 6.92
N PHE A 63 -8.53 7.59 7.45
CA PHE A 63 -8.00 8.22 8.66
C PHE A 63 -7.68 9.71 8.44
N ALA A 64 -7.20 10.10 7.26
CA ALA A 64 -6.98 11.51 6.91
C ALA A 64 -8.30 12.29 6.86
N ALA A 65 -9.33 11.74 6.20
CA ALA A 65 -10.64 12.36 6.13
C ALA A 65 -11.25 12.53 7.53
N MET A 66 -11.13 11.50 8.38
CA MET A 66 -11.61 11.54 9.77
C MET A 66 -10.86 12.58 10.61
N ALA A 67 -9.55 12.77 10.37
CA ALA A 67 -8.75 13.78 11.06
C ALA A 67 -9.18 15.23 10.74
N ILE A 68 -9.72 15.46 9.53
CA ILE A 68 -10.20 16.78 9.08
C ILE A 68 -11.60 17.10 9.63
N LEU A 69 -12.43 16.07 9.82
CA LEU A 69 -13.82 16.20 10.28
C LEU A 69 -13.98 16.26 11.81
N LEU A 70 -13.01 15.72 12.56
CA LEU A 70 -12.91 15.85 14.02
C LEU A 70 -12.45 17.24 14.40
#